data_AF-A0A7G9YJA8-F1
#
_entry.id   AF-A0A7G9YJA8-F1
#
_cell.length_a   1.000
_cell.length_b   1.000
_cell.length_c   1.000
_cell.angle_alpha   90.00
_cell.angle_beta   90.00
_cell.angle_gamma   90.00
#
_symmetry.space_group_name_H-M   'P 1'
#
loop_
_entity.id
_entity.type
_entity.pdbx_description
1 polymer ?
#
loop_
_entity_poly.entity_id
_entity_poly.type
_entity_poly.pdbx_seq_one_letter_code
_entity_poly.pdbx_strand_id
1 'polypeptide(L)'
;MLNPFKGHATTDLLITDKENWETFKEFAQLDGVFVVAGRGVVCASGRYLDVDARSVHIQQGLGGRHAASAAITAETDAVAVVVSESGVIRTYHDGKQILEIAPKEWAG
;
A
#
# COMPACT_ATOMS: atom_id res chain seq x y z
N MET A 1 6.29 -6.02 -15.93
CA MET A 1 5.59 -4.71 -16.11
C MET A 1 6.63 -3.59 -16.07
N LEU A 2 6.52 -2.60 -16.95
CA LEU A 2 7.35 -1.39 -16.90
C LEU A 2 6.92 -0.54 -15.70
N ASN A 3 7.87 0.05 -14.97
CA ASN A 3 7.57 0.95 -13.86
C ASN A 3 7.23 2.34 -14.42
N PRO A 4 6.00 2.84 -14.26
CA PRO A 4 5.60 4.13 -14.81
C PRO A 4 6.31 5.32 -14.15
N PHE A 5 6.84 5.15 -12.93
CA PHE A 5 7.49 6.24 -12.20
C PHE A 5 9.00 6.35 -12.47
N LYS A 6 9.57 5.43 -13.26
CA LYS A 6 11.01 5.44 -13.53
C LYS A 6 11.35 6.56 -14.51
N GLY A 7 12.27 7.44 -14.11
CA GLY A 7 12.80 8.51 -14.96
C GLY A 7 12.15 9.89 -14.76
N HIS A 8 11.15 9.98 -13.88
CA HIS A 8 10.54 11.25 -13.47
C HIS A 8 11.34 11.92 -12.34
N ALA A 9 11.23 13.25 -12.22
CA ALA A 9 11.84 13.97 -11.12
C ALA A 9 11.16 13.58 -9.80
N THR A 10 11.92 13.55 -8.70
CA THR A 10 11.36 13.13 -7.40
C THR A 10 10.24 14.03 -6.90
N THR A 11 10.24 15.30 -7.32
CA THR A 11 9.18 16.27 -7.00
C THR A 11 7.84 15.86 -7.58
N ASP A 12 7.85 15.29 -8.79
CA ASP A 12 6.65 14.87 -9.53
C ASP A 12 6.13 13.50 -9.06
N LEU A 13 6.84 12.89 -8.10
CA LEU A 13 6.56 11.57 -7.56
C LEU A 13 6.14 11.62 -6.09
N LEU A 14 5.96 12.82 -5.52
CA LEU A 14 5.50 12.98 -4.14
C LEU A 14 4.01 12.61 -4.03
N ILE A 15 3.69 11.63 -3.19
CA ILE A 15 2.30 11.21 -2.94
C ILE A 15 1.43 12.31 -2.33
N THR A 16 2.05 13.30 -1.70
CA THR A 16 1.39 14.47 -1.09
C THR A 16 1.14 15.59 -2.09
N ASP A 17 1.74 15.54 -3.29
CA ASP A 17 1.49 16.53 -4.33
C ASP A 17 0.17 16.22 -5.04
N LYS A 18 -0.81 17.11 -4.86
CA LYS A 18 -2.17 16.93 -5.35
C LYS A 18 -2.26 16.96 -6.88
N GLU A 19 -1.33 17.64 -7.54
CA GLU A 19 -1.31 17.69 -9.01
C GLU A 19 -1.10 16.30 -9.63
N ASN A 20 -0.45 15.38 -8.90
CA ASN A 20 -0.15 14.02 -9.36
C ASN A 20 -1.19 12.98 -8.92
N TRP A 21 -2.21 13.38 -8.15
CA TRP A 21 -3.17 12.44 -7.55
C TRP A 21 -3.99 11.67 -8.58
N GLU A 22 -4.37 12.28 -9.71
CA GLU A 22 -5.09 11.54 -10.75
C GLU A 22 -4.23 10.41 -11.32
N THR A 23 -2.95 10.66 -11.59
CA THR A 23 -2.01 9.63 -12.04
C THR A 23 -1.88 8.50 -11.02
N PHE A 24 -1.74 8.82 -9.73
CA PHE A 24 -1.69 7.77 -8.69
C PHE A 24 -3.00 6.99 -8.60
N LYS A 25 -4.15 7.65 -8.72
CA LYS A 25 -5.47 7.01 -8.70
C LYS A 25 -5.67 6.07 -9.88
N GLU A 26 -5.23 6.45 -11.08
CA GLU A 26 -5.26 5.59 -12.27
C GLU A 26 -4.42 4.33 -12.06
N PHE A 27 -3.19 4.47 -11.57
CA PHE A 27 -2.33 3.31 -11.30
C PHE A 27 -2.79 2.48 -10.10
N ALA A 28 -3.57 3.05 -9.18
CA ALA A 28 -4.14 2.32 -8.04
C ALA A 28 -5.26 1.37 -8.41
N GLN A 29 -5.83 1.49 -9.62
CA GLN A 29 -6.77 0.51 -10.16
C GLN A 29 -6.08 -0.78 -10.62
N LEU A 30 -4.75 -0.76 -10.78
CA LEU A 30 -3.99 -1.95 -11.18
C LEU A 30 -3.77 -2.89 -9.99
N ASP A 31 -3.66 -4.19 -10.29
CA ASP A 31 -3.29 -5.18 -9.29
C ASP A 31 -1.85 -5.01 -8.80
N GLY A 32 -1.64 -5.36 -7.53
CA GLY A 32 -0.35 -5.25 -6.85
C GLY A 32 -0.31 -4.10 -5.85
N VAL A 33 0.91 -3.67 -5.51
CA VAL A 33 1.18 -2.63 -4.52
C VAL A 33 1.92 -1.44 -5.11
N PHE A 34 1.79 -0.30 -4.44
CA PHE A 34 2.74 0.80 -4.54
C PHE A 34 3.90 0.58 -3.57
N VAL A 35 5.10 1.01 -3.99
CA VAL A 35 6.26 1.14 -3.11
C VAL A 35 6.53 2.62 -2.95
N VAL A 36 6.46 3.12 -1.71
CA VAL A 36 6.64 4.53 -1.39
C VAL A 36 7.81 4.66 -0.41
N ALA A 37 8.78 5.51 -0.74
CA ALA A 37 9.89 5.80 0.16
C ALA A 37 9.42 6.63 1.36
N GLY A 38 10.13 6.57 2.49
CA GLY A 38 9.76 7.31 3.71
C GLY A 38 9.67 8.84 3.57
N ARG A 39 10.19 9.41 2.48
CA ARG A 39 10.02 10.84 2.13
C ARG A 39 8.77 11.13 1.30
N GLY A 40 7.90 10.14 1.09
CA GLY A 40 6.68 10.27 0.30
C GLY A 40 6.85 10.10 -1.21
N VAL A 41 8.03 9.69 -1.70
CA VAL A 41 8.30 9.49 -3.13
C VAL A 41 7.83 8.11 -3.57
N VAL A 42 6.90 8.06 -4.54
CA VAL A 42 6.44 6.82 -5.15
C VAL A 42 7.53 6.24 -6.05
N CYS A 43 8.03 5.06 -5.68
CA CYS A 43 9.13 4.39 -6.36
C CYS A 43 8.64 3.41 -7.43
N ALA A 44 7.49 2.76 -7.22
CA ALA A 44 6.90 1.79 -8.14
C ALA A 44 5.40 1.59 -7.88
N SER A 45 4.66 1.11 -8.89
CA SER A 45 3.32 0.53 -8.78
C SER A 45 3.25 -0.87 -9.41
N GLY A 46 2.14 -1.56 -9.17
CA GLY A 46 1.81 -2.87 -9.73
C GLY A 46 2.85 -3.95 -9.41
N ARG A 47 3.41 -3.89 -8.19
CA ARG A 47 4.35 -4.91 -7.71
C ARG A 47 3.59 -6.03 -7.01
N TYR A 48 3.95 -7.26 -7.35
CA TYR A 48 3.54 -8.43 -6.60
C TYR A 48 4.57 -8.69 -5.52
N LEU A 49 4.11 -8.91 -4.30
CA LEU A 49 4.95 -9.26 -3.17
C LEU A 49 5.15 -10.76 -3.19
N ASP A 50 6.41 -11.19 -3.23
CA ASP A 50 6.82 -12.57 -3.03
C ASP A 50 7.24 -12.72 -1.57
N VAL A 51 6.29 -13.16 -0.73
CA VAL A 51 6.41 -13.19 0.73
C VAL A 51 5.80 -14.47 1.30
N ASP A 52 6.33 -14.98 2.41
CA ASP A 52 5.74 -16.13 3.08
C ASP A 52 4.69 -15.69 4.11
N ALA A 53 3.42 -15.82 3.74
CA ALA A 53 2.31 -15.44 4.60
C ALA A 53 1.93 -16.49 5.66
N ARG A 54 2.63 -17.63 5.78
CA ARG A 54 2.29 -18.69 6.74
C ARG A 54 2.52 -18.30 8.20
N SER A 55 3.43 -17.35 8.44
CA SER A 55 3.84 -16.94 9.78
C SER A 55 2.97 -15.82 10.37
N VAL A 56 2.17 -15.14 9.54
CA VAL A 56 1.36 -14.00 9.95
C VAL A 56 -0.11 -14.40 10.17
N HIS A 57 -0.74 -13.74 11.14
CA HIS A 57 -2.15 -13.97 11.46
C HIS A 57 -2.95 -12.72 11.09
N ILE A 58 -3.96 -12.89 10.24
CA ILE A 58 -4.90 -11.82 9.87
C ILE A 58 -6.30 -12.14 10.41
N GLN A 59 -7.11 -11.09 10.61
CA GLN A 59 -8.48 -11.24 11.07
C GLN A 59 -9.30 -12.09 10.09
N GLN A 60 -10.21 -12.89 10.62
CA GLN A 60 -11.08 -13.74 9.81
C GLN A 60 -11.90 -12.90 8.82
N GLY A 61 -11.97 -13.36 7.56
CA GLY A 61 -12.64 -12.64 6.47
C GLY A 61 -11.73 -11.69 5.69
N LEU A 62 -10.50 -11.43 6.14
CA LEU A 62 -9.50 -10.71 5.36
C LEU A 62 -8.77 -11.65 4.39
N GLY A 63 -8.54 -11.19 3.17
CA GLY A 63 -7.97 -11.98 2.07
C GLY A 63 -6.48 -11.78 1.82
N GLY A 64 -6.01 -12.25 0.65
CA GLY A 64 -4.59 -12.29 0.28
C GLY A 64 -3.85 -10.96 0.33
N ARG A 65 -4.49 -9.81 0.03
CA ARG A 65 -3.86 -8.49 0.14
C ARG A 65 -3.46 -8.16 1.59
N HIS A 66 -4.29 -8.55 2.55
CA HIS A 66 -4.00 -8.36 3.97
C HIS A 66 -2.89 -9.33 4.43
N ALA A 67 -2.94 -10.59 3.99
CA ALA A 67 -1.91 -11.58 4.29
C ALA A 67 -0.52 -11.14 3.78
N ALA A 68 -0.44 -10.71 2.51
CA ALA A 68 0.79 -10.21 1.92
C ALA A 68 1.30 -8.93 2.60
N SER A 69 0.39 -8.01 2.98
CA SER A 69 0.73 -6.78 3.69
C SER A 69 1.25 -7.04 5.10
N ALA A 70 0.66 -7.98 5.83
CA ALA A 70 1.21 -8.41 7.11
C ALA A 70 2.59 -9.06 6.91
N ALA A 71 2.71 -10.02 5.98
CA ALA A 71 3.95 -10.76 5.74
C ALA A 71 5.13 -9.86 5.38
N ILE A 72 4.95 -8.92 4.43
CA ILE A 72 6.05 -8.02 4.03
C ILE A 72 6.53 -7.14 5.20
N THR A 73 5.63 -6.74 6.10
CA THR A 73 5.99 -5.95 7.28
C THR A 73 6.58 -6.78 8.41
N ALA A 74 6.50 -8.11 8.35
CA ALA A 74 7.21 -9.01 9.26
C ALA A 74 8.65 -9.27 8.78
N GLU A 75 8.89 -9.18 7.48
CA GLU A 75 10.20 -9.41 6.85
C GLU A 75 11.02 -8.12 6.66
N THR A 76 10.41 -6.95 6.84
CA THR A 76 11.03 -5.63 6.60
C THR A 76 10.57 -4.59 7.63
N ASP A 77 11.29 -3.48 7.75
CA ASP A 77 10.88 -2.34 8.58
C ASP A 77 9.75 -1.49 7.95
N ALA A 78 9.10 -1.98 6.90
CA ALA A 78 8.05 -1.25 6.20
C ALA A 78 6.76 -1.16 7.04
N VAL A 79 5.94 -0.20 6.64
CA VAL A 79 4.53 -0.11 7.05
C VAL A 79 3.70 -0.34 5.79
N ALA A 80 2.71 -1.22 5.88
CA ALA A 80 1.80 -1.50 4.77
C ALA A 80 0.42 -0.91 5.05
N VAL A 81 -0.13 -0.17 4.08
CA VAL A 81 -1.47 0.41 4.14
C VAL A 81 -2.34 -0.28 3.09
N VAL A 82 -3.49 -0.78 3.52
CA VAL A 82 -4.47 -1.46 2.66
C VAL A 82 -5.78 -0.70 2.70
N VAL A 83 -6.32 -0.36 1.54
CA VAL A 83 -7.66 0.21 1.39
C VAL A 83 -8.56 -0.86 0.76
N SER A 84 -9.64 -1.25 1.44
CA SER A 84 -10.61 -2.20 0.90
C SER A 84 -11.54 -1.53 -0.12
N GLU A 85 -12.20 -2.33 -0.95
CA GLU A 85 -13.25 -1.86 -1.86
C GLU A 85 -14.39 -1.14 -1.10
N SER A 86 -14.66 -1.56 0.13
CA SER A 86 -15.62 -0.90 1.03
C SER A 86 -15.11 0.40 1.67
N GLY A 87 -13.89 0.83 1.37
CA GLY A 87 -13.28 2.08 1.87
C GLY A 87 -12.69 1.99 3.28
N VAL A 88 -12.51 0.79 3.83
CA VAL A 88 -11.86 0.61 5.15
C VAL A 88 -10.36 0.64 4.95
N ILE A 89 -9.66 1.46 5.73
CA ILE A 89 -8.20 1.56 5.72
C ILE A 89 -7.65 0.72 6.86
N ARG A 90 -6.69 -0.16 6.58
CA ARG A 90 -5.95 -0.94 7.58
C ARG A 90 -4.46 -0.75 7.41
N THR A 91 -3.75 -0.69 8.54
CA THR A 91 -2.28 -0.55 8.53
C THR A 91 -1.64 -1.74 9.26
N TYR A 92 -0.53 -2.23 8.69
CA TYR A 92 0.27 -3.31 9.22
C TYR A 92 1.70 -2.86 9.50
N HIS A 93 2.28 -3.39 10.59
CA HIS A 93 3.68 -3.24 10.96
C HIS A 93 4.09 -4.45 11.81
N ASP A 94 5.32 -4.95 11.65
CA ASP A 94 5.83 -6.12 12.39
C ASP A 94 4.88 -7.33 12.31
N GLY A 95 4.32 -7.58 11.13
CA GLY A 95 3.39 -8.69 10.89
C GLY A 95 2.00 -8.54 11.52
N LYS A 96 1.69 -7.41 12.15
CA LYS A 96 0.45 -7.20 12.92
C LYS A 96 -0.34 -6.03 12.37
N GLN A 97 -1.67 -6.12 12.43
CA GLN A 97 -2.53 -4.97 12.22
C GLN A 97 -2.42 -4.02 13.40
N ILE A 98 -2.10 -2.75 13.12
CA ILE A 98 -1.93 -1.71 14.15
C ILE A 98 -3.00 -0.62 14.10
N LEU A 99 -3.74 -0.54 12.99
CA LEU A 99 -4.77 0.49 12.78
C LEU A 99 -5.87 -0.01 11.86
N GLU A 100 -7.10 0.41 12.12
CA GLU A 100 -8.26 0.28 11.26
C GLU A 100 -9.03 1.61 11.29
N ILE A 101 -9.43 2.13 10.12
CA ILE A 101 -10.20 3.37 9.97
C ILE A 101 -11.41 3.08 9.08
N ALA A 102 -12.62 3.35 9.57
CA ALA A 102 -13.84 3.18 8.78
C ALA A 102 -14.01 4.33 7.77
N PRO A 103 -14.74 4.10 6.65
CA PRO A 103 -14.94 5.11 5.60
C PRO A 103 -15.42 6.48 6.10
N LYS A 104 -16.30 6.47 7.10
CA LYS A 104 -16.90 7.69 7.66
C LYS A 104 -15.90 8.58 8.40
N GLU A 105 -14.75 8.05 8.79
CA GLU A 105 -13.76 8.76 9.60
C GLU A 105 -12.75 9.55 8.75
N TRP A 106 -12.61 9.25 7.46
CA TRP A 106 -11.67 9.93 6.56
C TRP A 106 -12.33 10.61 5.34
N ALA A 107 -13.60 10.31 5.06
CA ALA A 107 -14.34 10.90 3.95
C ALA A 107 -14.91 12.31 4.24
N GLY A 108 -14.54 12.93 5.38
CA GLY A 108 -14.88 14.30 5.75
C GLY A 108 -13.70 15.24 5.57
#